data_AF-A0A4Y9IXQ3-F1
#
_entry.id   AF-A0A4Y9IXQ3-F1
#
_cell.length_a   1.000
_cell.length_b   1.000
_cell.length_c   1.000
_cell.angle_alpha   90.00
_cell.angle_beta   90.00
_cell.angle_gamma   90.00
#
_symmetry.space_group_name_H-M   'P 1'
#
loop_
_entity.id
_entity.type
_entity.pdbx_description
1 polymer ?
#
loop_
_entity_poly.entity_id
_entity_poly.type
_entity_poly.pdbx_seq_one_letter_code
_entity_poly.pdbx_strand_id
1 'polypeptide(L)'
;MKLHLSEAQLLQEWQLRHLPPMINAGCTVNLASGYDMDAILSARMHDWYASLLAAGDMSMLAPVEIGDRLSMTTGHDGTGTIILPENVIRVVTVDMEGWKSPATITRDPLSRIAARQRSPYSRAGTDSPVAVIDGRTMRLYTPPSASARISVTAIVDDPGEYHLDSAALSTIKSFYQEITP
;
A
#
# COMPACT_ATOMS: atom_id res chain seq x y z
N MET A 1 6.97 6.84 -12.79
CA MET A 1 8.12 5.91 -12.84
C MET A 1 8.21 5.25 -11.48
N LYS A 2 8.24 3.91 -11.40
CA LYS A 2 8.32 3.21 -10.11
C LYS A 2 9.72 3.36 -9.52
N LEU A 3 9.79 3.76 -8.26
CA LEU A 3 11.00 4.01 -7.50
C LEU A 3 11.08 3.01 -6.34
N HIS A 4 12.29 2.50 -6.13
CA HIS A 4 12.67 1.69 -4.98
C HIS A 4 13.81 2.45 -4.31
N LEU A 5 13.53 3.06 -3.17
CA LEU A 5 14.47 3.94 -2.47
C LEU A 5 14.79 3.37 -1.10
N SER A 6 16.04 3.54 -0.66
CA SER A 6 16.40 3.37 0.75
C SER A 6 15.99 4.60 1.57
N GLU A 7 15.98 4.48 2.90
CA GLU A 7 15.71 5.60 3.80
C GLU A 7 16.60 6.82 3.50
N ALA A 8 17.90 6.60 3.32
CA ALA A 8 18.85 7.68 3.03
C ALA A 8 18.54 8.39 1.70
N GLN A 9 18.12 7.64 0.67
CA GLN A 9 17.77 8.21 -0.63
C GLN A 9 16.46 9.00 -0.57
N LEU A 10 15.46 8.49 0.16
CA LEU A 10 14.20 9.20 0.34
C LEU A 10 14.40 10.47 1.18
N LEU A 11 15.23 10.41 2.22
CA LEU A 11 15.58 11.57 3.02
C LEU A 11 16.29 12.65 2.18
N GLN A 12 17.17 12.24 1.26
CA GLN A 12 17.80 13.17 0.32
C GLN A 12 16.78 13.87 -0.59
N GLU A 13 15.80 13.13 -1.13
CA GLU A 13 14.70 13.73 -1.91
C GLU A 13 13.86 14.70 -1.06
N TRP A 14 13.62 14.37 0.21
CA TRP A 14 12.95 15.23 1.16
C TRP A 14 13.73 16.52 1.42
N GLN A 15 15.04 16.44 1.66
CA GLN A 15 15.89 17.61 1.83
C GLN A 15 15.85 18.51 0.58
N LEU A 16 15.94 17.94 -0.62
CA LEU A 16 15.92 18.70 -1.87
C LEU A 16 14.59 19.42 -2.14
N ARG A 17 13.47 18.88 -1.68
CA ARG A 17 12.11 19.37 -2.00
C ARG A 17 11.47 20.18 -0.88
N HIS A 18 11.71 19.77 0.36
CA HIS A 18 11.15 20.43 1.53
C HIS A 18 11.92 21.70 1.85
N LEU A 19 13.25 21.66 1.80
CA LEU A 19 14.08 22.81 2.16
C LEU A 19 14.11 23.86 1.03
N PRO A 20 14.39 25.13 1.36
CA PRO A 20 14.61 26.16 0.36
C PRO A 20 15.69 25.75 -0.64
N PRO A 21 15.51 26.04 -1.94
CA PRO A 21 16.54 25.75 -2.94
C PRO A 21 17.82 26.49 -2.55
N MET A 22 18.94 25.76 -2.49
CA MET A 22 20.23 26.39 -2.25
C MET A 22 20.58 27.26 -3.46
N ILE A 23 20.60 28.57 -3.25
CA ILE A 23 21.14 29.49 -4.25
C ILE A 23 22.65 29.24 -4.27
N ASN A 24 23.16 28.74 -5.40
CA ASN A 24 24.59 28.58 -5.66
C ASN A 24 25.28 29.95 -5.74
N ALA A 25 25.37 30.66 -4.62
CA ALA A 25 26.10 31.91 -4.48
C ALA A 25 27.57 31.68 -4.06
N GLY A 26 28.03 30.43 -4.04
CA GLY A 26 29.37 30.06 -3.53
C GLY A 26 29.49 30.13 -2.01
N CYS A 27 28.38 30.27 -1.28
CA CYS A 27 28.34 30.32 0.17
C CYS A 27 27.82 29.00 0.75
N THR A 28 28.50 28.50 1.78
CA THR A 28 27.98 27.43 2.64
C THR A 28 27.13 28.05 3.75
N VAL A 29 25.84 27.69 3.82
CA VAL A 29 24.96 28.10 4.91
C VAL A 29 25.01 27.03 5.98
N ASN A 30 25.72 27.30 7.07
CA ASN A 30 25.72 26.45 8.26
C ASN A 30 24.77 27.06 9.30
N LEU A 31 23.59 26.46 9.46
CA LEU A 31 22.65 26.84 10.52
C LEU A 31 22.87 25.95 11.75
N ALA A 32 23.57 26.48 12.75
CA ALA A 32 23.63 25.85 14.07
C ALA A 32 22.38 26.24 14.87
N SER A 33 21.25 25.62 14.56
CA SER A 33 20.08 25.64 15.43
C SER A 33 20.21 24.51 16.45
N GLY A 34 19.74 24.68 17.69
CA GLY A 34 19.74 23.60 18.68
C GLY A 34 18.78 22.44 18.37
N TYR A 35 18.19 22.43 17.18
CA TYR A 35 17.23 21.43 16.72
C TYR A 35 17.92 20.45 15.77
N ASP A 36 17.65 19.16 15.96
CA ASP A 36 18.05 18.11 15.05
C ASP A 36 17.11 18.10 13.83
N MET A 37 17.51 18.84 12.79
CA MET A 37 16.72 18.98 11.57
C MET A 37 16.56 17.65 10.83
N ASP A 38 17.58 16.80 10.84
CA ASP A 38 17.51 15.50 10.15
C ASP A 38 16.51 14.58 10.84
N ALA A 39 16.49 14.55 12.18
CA ALA A 39 15.48 13.81 12.92
C ALA A 39 14.05 14.32 12.66
N ILE A 40 13.86 15.64 12.58
CA ILE A 40 12.55 16.24 12.26
C ILE A 40 12.11 15.88 10.84
N LEU A 41 13.01 15.97 9.86
CA LEU A 41 12.70 15.63 8.46
C LEU A 41 12.40 14.14 8.31
N SER A 42 13.17 13.27 8.96
CA SER A 42 12.92 11.83 8.95
C SER A 42 11.55 11.49 9.55
N ALA A 43 11.19 12.08 10.69
CA ALA A 43 9.86 11.87 11.28
C ALA A 43 8.72 12.28 10.31
N ARG A 44 8.84 13.46 9.69
CA ARG A 44 7.85 13.96 8.72
C ARG A 44 7.77 13.10 7.47
N MET A 45 8.92 12.62 6.99
CA MET A 45 9.01 11.69 5.87
C MET A 45 8.26 10.39 6.18
N HIS A 46 8.46 9.82 7.37
CA HIS A 46 7.75 8.62 7.81
C HIS A 46 6.25 8.83 7.89
N ASP A 47 5.79 9.94 8.50
CA ASP A 47 4.37 10.27 8.59
C ASP A 47 3.73 10.45 7.21
N TRP A 48 4.41 11.16 6.31
CA TRP A 48 3.95 11.34 4.94
C TRP A 48 3.88 10.01 4.20
N TYR A 49 4.91 9.17 4.29
CA TYR A 49 4.93 7.88 3.60
C TYR A 49 3.83 6.95 4.13
N ALA A 50 3.67 6.86 5.45
CA ALA A 50 2.58 6.09 6.06
C ALA A 50 1.20 6.56 5.58
N SER A 51 0.99 7.88 5.48
CA SER A 51 -0.26 8.44 4.95
C SER A 51 -0.49 8.09 3.47
N LEU A 52 0.58 8.11 2.66
CA LEU A 52 0.56 7.75 1.25
C LEU A 52 0.19 6.26 1.09
N LEU A 53 0.80 5.37 1.87
CA LEU A 53 0.46 3.95 1.84
C LEU A 53 -1.00 3.71 2.24
N ALA A 54 -1.49 4.36 3.29
CA ALA A 54 -2.82 4.15 3.83
C ALA A 54 -3.96 4.67 2.93
N ALA A 55 -3.80 5.85 2.32
CA ALA A 55 -4.89 6.53 1.61
C ALA A 55 -4.50 7.16 0.28
N GLY A 56 -3.22 7.10 -0.11
CA GLY A 56 -2.73 7.66 -1.35
C GLY A 56 -3.38 7.07 -2.59
N ASP A 57 -3.35 7.87 -3.66
CA ASP A 57 -3.78 7.47 -4.99
C ASP A 57 -2.90 6.34 -5.54
N MET A 58 -3.50 5.36 -6.20
CA MET A 58 -2.81 4.21 -6.77
C MET A 58 -1.75 4.58 -7.81
N SER A 59 -1.92 5.71 -8.51
CA SER A 59 -0.95 6.24 -9.47
C SER A 59 0.38 6.65 -8.80
N MET A 60 0.34 7.00 -7.52
CA MET A 60 1.50 7.42 -6.72
C MET A 60 2.19 6.26 -6.00
N LEU A 61 1.57 5.09 -5.99
CA LEU A 61 2.04 3.91 -5.26
C LEU A 61 2.73 2.91 -6.20
N ALA A 62 3.55 2.04 -5.64
CA ALA A 62 4.18 0.94 -6.36
C ALA A 62 3.72 -0.40 -5.77
N PRO A 63 2.57 -0.94 -6.20
CA PRO A 63 2.09 -2.24 -5.73
C PRO A 63 3.05 -3.37 -6.08
N VAL A 64 3.18 -4.34 -5.17
CA VAL A 64 4.05 -5.51 -5.31
C VAL A 64 3.20 -6.77 -5.37
N GLU A 65 3.60 -7.71 -6.21
CA GLU A 65 2.99 -9.03 -6.29
C GLU A 65 3.43 -9.89 -5.11
N ILE A 66 2.46 -10.35 -4.30
CA ILE A 66 2.70 -11.13 -3.09
C ILE A 66 2.04 -12.52 -3.14
N GLY A 67 1.43 -12.92 -4.26
CA GLY A 67 0.74 -14.20 -4.40
C GLY A 67 1.56 -15.41 -3.95
N ASP A 68 2.84 -15.46 -4.32
CA ASP A 68 3.76 -16.56 -3.99
C ASP A 68 4.12 -16.62 -2.48
N ARG A 69 3.85 -15.56 -1.70
CA ARG A 69 4.06 -15.49 -0.24
C ARG A 69 2.82 -15.92 0.54
N LEU A 70 1.69 -16.12 -0.13
CA LEU A 70 0.40 -16.39 0.51
C LEU A 70 0.11 -17.89 0.51
N SER A 71 -0.50 -18.36 1.59
CA SER A 71 -1.04 -19.72 1.71
C SER A 71 -2.54 -19.63 1.92
N MET A 72 -3.29 -20.36 1.10
CA MET A 72 -4.75 -20.44 1.19
C MET A 72 -5.17 -21.75 1.83
N THR A 73 -6.06 -21.67 2.80
CA THR A 73 -6.75 -22.82 3.40
C THR A 73 -8.22 -22.81 3.00
N THR A 74 -8.73 -23.91 2.46
CA THR A 74 -10.15 -24.02 2.08
C THR A 74 -10.96 -24.65 3.20
N GLY A 75 -12.01 -23.95 3.64
CA GLY A 75 -12.97 -24.46 4.61
C GLY A 75 -13.94 -25.50 4.03
N HIS A 76 -14.67 -26.18 4.91
CA HIS A 76 -15.71 -27.16 4.53
C HIS A 76 -16.79 -26.56 3.62
N ASP A 77 -17.09 -25.27 3.79
CA ASP A 77 -18.06 -24.48 3.03
C ASP A 77 -17.55 -24.01 1.66
N GLY A 78 -16.35 -24.47 1.26
CA GLY A 78 -15.68 -24.08 0.03
C GLY A 78 -15.09 -22.68 0.07
N THR A 79 -15.05 -22.02 1.23
CA THR A 79 -14.47 -20.67 1.37
C THR A 79 -12.95 -20.77 1.55
N GLY A 80 -12.20 -20.10 0.67
CA GLY A 80 -10.76 -19.93 0.82
C GLY A 80 -10.45 -18.86 1.85
N THR A 81 -9.55 -19.14 2.78
CA THR A 81 -9.07 -18.19 3.78
C THR A 81 -7.56 -18.02 3.65
N ILE A 82 -7.12 -16.77 3.64
CA ILE A 82 -5.71 -16.39 3.56
C ILE A 82 -5.43 -15.42 4.71
N ILE A 83 -4.31 -15.61 5.40
CA ILE A 83 -3.80 -14.66 6.38
C ILE A 83 -2.78 -13.77 5.67
N LEU A 84 -3.08 -12.48 5.60
CA LEU A 84 -2.19 -11.49 5.03
C LEU A 84 -0.99 -11.25 5.98
N PRO A 85 0.24 -11.16 5.44
CA PRO A 85 1.41 -10.74 6.20
C PRO A 85 1.24 -9.38 6.90
N GLU A 86 2.01 -9.15 7.97
CA GLU A 86 1.89 -7.93 8.80
C GLU A 86 2.31 -6.65 8.08
N ASN A 87 3.23 -6.76 7.13
CA ASN A 87 3.67 -5.67 6.28
C ASN A 87 2.65 -5.28 5.20
N VAL A 88 1.54 -6.01 5.02
CA VAL A 88 0.52 -5.65 4.02
C VAL A 88 -0.39 -4.55 4.54
N ILE A 89 -0.29 -3.36 3.93
CA ILE A 89 -1.13 -2.20 4.28
C ILE A 89 -2.44 -2.24 3.50
N ARG A 90 -2.38 -2.45 2.18
CA ARG A 90 -3.56 -2.47 1.29
C ARG A 90 -3.45 -3.52 0.21
N VAL A 91 -4.49 -4.34 0.07
CA VAL A 91 -4.65 -5.19 -1.11
C VAL A 91 -5.30 -4.37 -2.22
N VAL A 92 -4.73 -4.45 -3.42
CA VAL A 92 -5.11 -3.65 -4.59
C VAL A 92 -5.91 -4.50 -5.57
N THR A 93 -5.38 -5.67 -5.89
CA THR A 93 -5.99 -6.63 -6.80
C THR A 93 -5.81 -8.03 -6.24
N VAL A 94 -6.85 -8.85 -6.41
CA VAL A 94 -6.82 -10.27 -6.10
C VAL A 94 -7.36 -10.98 -7.33
N ASP A 95 -6.57 -11.88 -7.87
CA ASP A 95 -6.95 -12.73 -8.98
C ASP A 95 -6.53 -14.16 -8.70
N MET A 96 -7.19 -15.11 -9.36
CA MET A 96 -6.93 -16.53 -9.15
C MET A 96 -7.19 -17.29 -10.44
N GLU A 97 -6.34 -18.26 -10.70
CA GLU A 97 -6.50 -19.15 -11.84
C GLU A 97 -7.89 -19.80 -11.84
N GLY A 98 -8.64 -19.65 -12.93
CA GLY A 98 -10.02 -20.13 -13.07
C GLY A 98 -11.09 -19.07 -12.85
N TRP A 99 -10.74 -17.86 -12.41
CA TRP A 99 -11.63 -16.70 -12.45
C TRP A 99 -11.64 -16.06 -13.85
N LYS A 100 -12.79 -15.48 -14.22
CA LYS A 100 -12.92 -14.74 -15.49
C LYS A 100 -12.63 -13.24 -15.32
N SER A 101 -12.57 -12.76 -14.09
CA SER A 101 -12.27 -11.38 -13.74
C SER A 101 -11.62 -11.29 -12.35
N PRO A 102 -10.81 -10.25 -12.09
CA PRO A 102 -10.28 -9.99 -10.75
C PRO A 102 -11.40 -9.80 -9.72
N ALA A 103 -11.14 -10.17 -8.48
CA ALA A 103 -12.14 -10.04 -7.42
C ALA A 103 -12.45 -8.59 -7.08
N THR A 104 -13.73 -8.34 -6.80
CA THR A 104 -14.15 -7.13 -6.11
C THR A 104 -13.72 -7.23 -4.65
N ILE A 105 -12.87 -6.30 -4.21
CA ILE A 105 -12.33 -6.27 -2.85
C ILE A 105 -13.22 -5.38 -1.98
N THR A 106 -13.60 -5.87 -0.81
CA THR A 106 -14.23 -5.06 0.25
C THR A 106 -13.47 -5.25 1.56
N ARG A 107 -13.17 -4.15 2.26
CA ARG A 107 -12.57 -4.15 3.60
C ARG A 107 -13.60 -3.97 4.71
N ASP A 108 -14.87 -3.82 4.35
CA ASP A 108 -15.98 -3.73 5.30
C ASP A 108 -16.71 -5.08 5.33
N PRO A 109 -16.55 -5.88 6.39
CA PRO A 109 -17.20 -7.17 6.54
C PRO A 109 -18.73 -7.07 6.75
N LEU A 110 -19.25 -5.86 7.00
CA LEU A 110 -20.67 -5.55 7.13
C LEU A 110 -21.27 -4.97 5.85
N SER A 111 -20.45 -4.68 4.83
CA SER A 111 -20.91 -4.17 3.55
C SER A 111 -21.91 -5.12 2.89
N ARG A 112 -22.82 -4.57 2.07
CA ARG A 112 -23.77 -5.38 1.28
C ARG A 112 -23.08 -6.43 0.41
N ILE A 113 -21.90 -6.12 -0.11
CA ILE A 113 -21.08 -7.04 -0.91
C ILE A 113 -20.64 -8.23 -0.05
N ALA A 114 -20.10 -7.97 1.15
CA ALA A 114 -19.67 -9.01 2.09
C ALA A 114 -20.84 -9.84 2.62
N ALA A 115 -21.97 -9.21 2.95
CA ALA A 115 -23.16 -9.89 3.46
C ALA A 115 -23.70 -10.92 2.46
N ARG A 116 -23.71 -10.59 1.16
CA ARG A 116 -24.13 -11.52 0.09
C ARG A 116 -23.29 -12.79 0.01
N GLN A 117 -22.02 -12.73 0.44
CA GLN A 117 -21.12 -13.88 0.38
C GLN A 117 -21.46 -14.96 1.42
N ARG A 118 -22.22 -14.62 2.47
CA ARG A 118 -22.56 -15.56 3.55
C ARG A 118 -23.58 -16.61 3.16
N SER A 119 -24.34 -16.39 2.09
CA SER A 119 -25.35 -17.34 1.60
C SER A 119 -24.87 -18.02 0.33
N PRO A 120 -24.95 -19.36 0.22
CA PRO A 120 -24.62 -20.12 -0.99
C PRO A 120 -25.36 -19.65 -2.24
N TYR A 121 -26.57 -19.10 -2.08
CA TYR A 121 -27.42 -18.68 -3.19
C TYR A 121 -27.17 -17.25 -3.68
N SER A 122 -26.46 -16.43 -2.90
CA SER A 122 -26.14 -15.04 -3.26
C SER A 122 -24.65 -14.75 -3.34
N ARG A 123 -23.80 -15.72 -2.98
CA ARG A 123 -22.34 -15.58 -3.08
C ARG A 123 -21.92 -15.42 -4.54
N ALA A 124 -20.83 -14.70 -4.72
CA ALA A 124 -20.21 -14.49 -6.01
C ALA A 124 -19.80 -15.81 -6.67
N GLY A 125 -19.84 -15.83 -8.00
CA GLY A 125 -19.28 -16.90 -8.82
C GLY A 125 -17.87 -16.56 -9.32
N THR A 126 -17.27 -17.47 -10.10
CA THR A 126 -15.97 -17.25 -10.77
C THR A 126 -16.00 -16.15 -11.82
N ASP A 127 -17.19 -15.75 -12.26
CA ASP A 127 -17.40 -14.69 -13.26
C ASP A 127 -17.34 -13.28 -12.65
N SER A 128 -17.61 -13.16 -11.35
CA SER A 128 -17.57 -11.89 -10.62
C SER A 128 -17.15 -12.14 -9.16
N PRO A 129 -15.91 -12.59 -8.94
CA PRO A 129 -15.46 -13.04 -7.63
C PRO A 129 -15.38 -11.89 -6.63
N VAL A 130 -15.42 -12.23 -5.34
CA VAL A 130 -15.38 -11.26 -4.24
C VAL A 130 -14.37 -11.70 -3.18
N ALA A 131 -13.53 -10.76 -2.79
CA ALA A 131 -12.59 -10.90 -1.69
C ALA A 131 -13.03 -9.98 -0.52
N VAL A 132 -13.29 -10.58 0.64
CA VAL A 132 -13.64 -9.84 1.86
C VAL A 132 -12.44 -9.84 2.79
N ILE A 133 -11.94 -8.66 3.11
CA ILE A 133 -10.80 -8.47 4.01
C ILE A 133 -11.32 -7.96 5.35
N ASP A 134 -10.98 -8.67 6.41
CA ASP A 134 -11.33 -8.37 7.80
C ASP A 134 -10.07 -8.42 8.66
N GLY A 135 -9.53 -7.25 8.99
CA GLY A 135 -8.17 -7.12 9.55
C GLY A 135 -7.13 -7.72 8.60
N ARG A 136 -6.44 -8.77 9.05
CA ARG A 136 -5.46 -9.54 8.25
C ARG A 136 -6.06 -10.76 7.56
N THR A 137 -7.33 -11.05 7.77
CA THR A 137 -7.95 -12.25 7.20
C THR A 137 -8.63 -11.89 5.88
N MET A 138 -8.18 -12.49 4.78
CA MET A 138 -8.82 -12.37 3.48
C MET A 138 -9.61 -13.64 3.17
N ARG A 139 -10.92 -13.49 2.99
CA ARG A 139 -11.83 -14.58 2.64
C ARG A 139 -12.22 -14.50 1.16
N LEU A 140 -12.04 -15.60 0.45
CA LEU A 140 -12.38 -15.79 -0.95
C LEU A 140 -13.54 -16.79 -1.03
N TYR A 141 -14.68 -16.36 -1.56
CA TYR A 141 -15.90 -17.18 -1.53
C TYR A 141 -16.09 -18.02 -2.81
N THR A 142 -15.14 -18.04 -3.74
CA THR A 142 -15.27 -18.89 -4.93
C THR A 142 -13.93 -19.42 -5.41
N PRO A 143 -13.10 -20.07 -4.56
CA PRO A 143 -11.87 -20.65 -5.04
C PRO A 143 -12.18 -21.82 -6.00
N PRO A 144 -11.74 -21.78 -7.26
CA PRO A 144 -12.05 -22.82 -8.24
C PRO A 144 -11.36 -24.15 -7.93
N SER A 145 -10.16 -24.12 -7.33
CA SER A 145 -9.50 -25.29 -6.74
C SER A 145 -8.53 -24.85 -5.63
N ALA A 146 -8.26 -25.71 -4.64
CA ALA A 146 -7.31 -25.40 -3.57
C ALA A 146 -5.85 -25.28 -4.06
N SER A 147 -5.56 -25.82 -5.25
CA SER A 147 -4.24 -25.77 -5.91
C SER A 147 -4.13 -24.65 -6.96
N ALA A 148 -5.19 -23.86 -7.17
CA ALA A 148 -5.17 -22.78 -8.14
C ALA A 148 -4.12 -21.73 -7.75
N ARG A 149 -3.35 -21.24 -8.73
CA ARG A 149 -2.41 -20.14 -8.48
C ARG A 149 -3.18 -18.87 -8.13
N ILE A 150 -2.83 -18.25 -7.00
CA ILE A 150 -3.35 -16.94 -6.61
C ILE A 150 -2.37 -15.84 -6.99
N SER A 151 -2.88 -14.77 -7.57
CA SER A 151 -2.16 -13.52 -7.79
C SER A 151 -2.77 -12.44 -6.90
N VAL A 152 -1.94 -11.82 -6.08
CA VAL A 152 -2.37 -10.77 -5.16
C VAL A 152 -1.36 -9.65 -5.27
N THR A 153 -1.82 -8.50 -5.71
CA THR A 153 -0.99 -7.29 -5.73
C THR A 153 -1.39 -6.41 -4.55
N ALA A 154 -0.41 -6.02 -3.75
CA ALA A 154 -0.63 -5.28 -2.52
C ALA A 154 0.41 -4.15 -2.34
N ILE A 155 0.02 -3.17 -1.53
CA ILE A 155 0.90 -2.17 -0.95
C ILE A 155 1.47 -2.76 0.33
N VAL A 156 2.79 -2.87 0.37
CA VAL A 156 3.55 -3.39 1.51
C VAL A 156 4.39 -2.27 2.12
N ASP A 157 4.61 -2.37 3.42
CA ASP A 157 5.51 -1.52 4.20
C ASP A 157 6.64 -2.38 4.75
N ASP A 158 7.74 -2.44 4.00
CA ASP A 158 8.93 -3.19 4.36
C ASP A 158 9.92 -2.24 5.06
N PRO A 159 10.36 -2.53 6.30
CA PRO A 159 11.23 -1.62 7.04
C PRO A 159 12.50 -1.26 6.27
N GLY A 160 12.70 0.03 6.03
CA GLY A 160 13.87 0.58 5.34
C GLY A 160 13.82 0.57 3.82
N GLU A 161 12.75 0.00 3.22
CA GLU A 161 12.51 0.03 1.77
C GLU A 161 11.25 0.82 1.44
N TYR A 162 11.38 1.79 0.52
CA TYR A 162 10.29 2.66 0.12
C TYR A 162 9.93 2.40 -1.34
N HIS A 163 8.71 1.92 -1.56
CA HIS A 163 8.12 1.66 -2.86
C HIS A 163 7.08 2.73 -3.19
N LEU A 164 7.36 3.56 -4.19
CA LEU A 164 6.45 4.64 -4.62
C LEU A 164 6.65 4.97 -6.11
N ASP A 165 5.68 5.64 -6.73
CA ASP A 165 5.90 6.26 -8.03
C ASP A 165 6.50 7.66 -7.85
N SER A 166 7.36 8.07 -8.78
CA SER A 166 7.91 9.43 -8.87
C SER A 166 6.85 10.54 -8.74
N ALA A 167 5.60 10.28 -9.14
CA ALA A 167 4.50 11.23 -8.96
C ALA A 167 4.26 11.58 -7.48
N ALA A 168 4.49 10.65 -6.56
CA ALA A 168 4.31 10.90 -5.12
C ALA A 168 5.25 12.00 -4.60
N LEU A 169 6.48 12.11 -5.13
CA LEU A 169 7.46 13.10 -4.69
C LEU A 169 6.99 14.54 -4.89
N SER A 170 6.04 14.77 -5.82
CA SER A 170 5.43 16.10 -6.02
C SER A 170 4.47 16.52 -4.90
N THR A 171 4.05 15.58 -4.04
CA THR A 171 3.15 15.84 -2.91
C THR A 171 3.88 16.27 -1.64
N ILE A 172 5.22 16.19 -1.63
CA ILE A 172 6.05 16.66 -0.52
C ILE A 172 5.87 18.18 -0.42
N LYS A 173 5.30 18.63 0.69
CA LYS A 173 5.08 20.06 0.93
C LYS A 173 6.41 20.76 1.15
N SER A 174 6.57 21.95 0.59
CA SER A 174 7.74 22.79 0.88
C SER A 174 7.59 23.44 2.25
N PHE A 175 8.70 23.66 2.95
CA PHE A 175 8.76 24.37 4.24
C PHE A 175 8.03 25.71 4.21
N TYR A 176 8.09 26.45 3.09
CA TYR A 176 7.40 27.75 2.95
C TYR A 176 5.87 27.64 3.00
N GLN A 177 5.30 26.53 2.55
CA GLN A 177 3.85 26.31 2.55
C GLN A 177 3.29 26.02 3.93
N GLU A 178 4.14 25.64 4.90
CA GLU A 178 3.70 25.39 6.28
C GLU A 178 3.75 26.65 7.15
N ILE A 179 4.57 27.63 6.79
CA ILE A 179 4.82 28.83 7.60
C ILE A 179 4.05 30.05 7.07
N THR A 180 3.62 30.00 5.81
CA THR A 180 2.79 31.04 5.21
C THR A 180 1.32 30.59 5.31
N PRO A 181 0.47 31.26 6.11
CA PRO A 181 -0.93 30.90 6.29
C PRO A 181 -1.79 31.13 5.04
#